data_AF-A0A349VHZ5-F1
#
_entry.id   AF-A0A349VHZ5-F1
#
_cell.length_a   1.000
_cell.length_b   1.000
_cell.length_c   1.000
_cell.angle_alpha   90.00
_cell.angle_beta   90.00
_cell.angle_gamma   90.00
#
_symmetry.space_group_name_H-M   'P 1'
#
loop_
_entity.id
_entity.type
_entity.pdbx_description
1 polymer ?
#
loop_
_entity_poly.entity_id
_entity_poly.type
_entity_poly.pdbx_seq_one_letter_code
_entity_poly.pdbx_strand_id
1 'polypeptide(L)'
;MLATGWSDDTGLSEFFESTERISHAAGWSTLSMADDLPNDTERRVGQLRIHSDFPLAGHHRLIRELDTMRITISQELDLPVSDEPIHLYLFENPADYRAFVQRHFPRFPGRRACFIETDTTLAVFAPWQERIAEDLRHETTHGYLHAVLPGIPLWLDEGLAEFFEVPQPADGFHQGHADHLAGRLLEGTWQPRIERLEELEDAAAMSQDHYAEAWCWAHWLLRTTPQRRQVLEGYLHDLRRDPVTVPLSARLRELEGPPSVTTQAVRQHLESF
;
A
#
# COMPACT_ATOMS: atom_id res chain seq x y z
N MET A 1 31.33 -49.42 -1.66
CA MET A 1 30.60 -49.90 -2.85
C MET A 1 29.20 -49.30 -2.78
N LEU A 2 28.94 -48.31 -3.65
CA LEU A 2 27.64 -47.82 -4.18
C LEU A 2 26.50 -47.52 -3.17
N ALA A 3 26.12 -46.25 -2.95
CA ALA A 3 25.39 -45.30 -3.81
C ALA A 3 23.86 -45.43 -3.72
N THR A 4 23.21 -44.41 -3.12
CA THR A 4 21.92 -43.80 -3.46
C THR A 4 21.97 -42.41 -2.79
N GLY A 5 21.77 -41.25 -3.41
CA GLY A 5 21.03 -40.87 -4.61
C GLY A 5 20.19 -39.68 -4.18
N TRP A 6 20.72 -38.47 -4.35
CA TRP A 6 20.04 -37.21 -4.01
C TRP A 6 18.85 -36.99 -4.96
N SER A 7 17.74 -36.50 -4.42
CA SER A 7 16.80 -35.65 -5.15
C SER A 7 16.58 -34.40 -4.31
N ASP A 8 17.29 -33.34 -4.69
CA ASP A 8 16.96 -31.98 -4.27
C ASP A 8 15.58 -31.63 -4.81
N ASP A 9 14.64 -31.40 -3.91
CA ASP A 9 13.38 -30.73 -4.22
C ASP A 9 13.28 -29.50 -3.30
N THR A 10 14.06 -28.48 -3.65
CA THR A 10 13.94 -27.12 -3.10
C THR A 10 13.05 -26.32 -4.05
N GLY A 11 11.75 -26.61 -3.99
CA GLY A 11 10.69 -25.93 -4.72
C GLY A 11 9.83 -25.07 -3.81
N LEU A 12 10.44 -24.20 -3.00
CA LEU A 12 9.76 -23.08 -2.35
C LEU A 12 10.30 -21.79 -2.95
N SER A 13 9.80 -21.43 -4.13
CA SER A 13 9.85 -20.05 -4.58
C SER A 13 8.77 -19.29 -3.80
N GLU A 14 9.17 -18.65 -2.71
CA GLU A 14 8.37 -17.59 -2.10
C GLU A 14 8.17 -16.50 -3.15
N PHE A 15 6.96 -16.44 -3.70
CA PHE A 15 6.52 -15.33 -4.53
C PHE A 15 6.42 -14.10 -3.63
N PHE A 16 7.20 -13.07 -3.91
CA PHE A 16 7.11 -11.79 -3.21
C PHE A 16 5.81 -11.09 -3.63
N GLU A 17 4.98 -10.77 -2.65
CA GLU A 17 3.63 -10.21 -2.78
C GLU A 17 3.63 -8.74 -2.31
N SER A 18 4.36 -7.86 -3.01
CA SER A 18 4.27 -6.41 -2.75
C SER A 18 3.54 -5.70 -3.89
N THR A 19 2.54 -4.93 -3.51
CA THR A 19 2.09 -3.74 -4.24
C THR A 19 3.26 -2.76 -4.30
N GLU A 20 3.47 -2.11 -5.42
CA GLU A 20 4.51 -1.09 -5.55
C GLU A 20 3.86 0.05 -6.33
N ARG A 21 4.03 1.28 -5.86
CA ARG A 21 3.55 2.50 -6.50
C ARG A 21 4.25 2.84 -7.82
N ILE A 22 3.49 3.36 -8.80
CA ILE A 22 4.07 4.12 -9.93
C ILE A 22 3.78 5.61 -9.74
N SER A 23 4.80 6.38 -9.42
CA SER A 23 4.76 7.84 -9.58
C SER A 23 5.13 8.20 -11.02
N HIS A 24 4.18 8.82 -11.73
CA HIS A 24 4.30 9.30 -13.12
C HIS A 24 4.59 8.25 -14.20
N ALA A 25 3.52 7.61 -14.68
CA ALA A 25 3.46 7.09 -16.04
C ALA A 25 3.30 8.24 -17.07
N ALA A 26 4.35 9.06 -17.24
CA ALA A 26 4.30 10.20 -18.16
C ALA A 26 3.98 9.75 -19.61
N GLY A 27 2.90 10.27 -20.17
CA GLY A 27 2.50 10.05 -21.57
C GLY A 27 1.49 8.91 -21.82
N TRP A 28 0.92 8.31 -20.77
CA TRP A 28 -0.10 7.27 -20.93
C TRP A 28 -1.49 7.82 -20.68
N SER A 29 -2.40 7.58 -21.62
CA SER A 29 -3.81 7.90 -21.50
C SER A 29 -4.59 6.61 -21.42
N THR A 30 -5.61 6.55 -20.57
CA THR A 30 -6.62 5.48 -20.57
C THR A 30 -7.19 5.22 -21.96
N LEU A 31 -7.20 6.22 -22.86
CA LEU A 31 -7.59 6.10 -24.26
C LEU A 31 -6.72 5.12 -25.07
N SER A 32 -5.43 4.95 -24.77
CA SER A 32 -4.58 3.99 -25.48
C SER A 32 -4.76 2.55 -24.99
N MET A 33 -5.44 2.38 -23.86
CA MET A 33 -5.65 1.08 -23.20
C MET A 33 -7.09 0.61 -23.32
N ALA A 34 -8.01 1.45 -23.81
CA ALA A 34 -9.45 1.26 -23.76
C ALA A 34 -9.94 -0.09 -24.31
N ASP A 35 -9.29 -0.62 -25.35
CA ASP A 35 -9.64 -1.92 -25.95
C ASP A 35 -9.26 -3.13 -25.09
N ASP A 36 -8.30 -2.97 -24.16
CA ASP A 36 -7.82 -4.04 -23.27
C ASP A 36 -8.39 -3.92 -21.84
N LEU A 37 -9.20 -2.89 -21.56
CA LEU A 37 -9.76 -2.66 -20.23
C LEU A 37 -11.10 -3.40 -20.06
N PRO A 38 -11.34 -4.05 -18.89
CA PRO A 38 -12.64 -4.59 -18.55
C PRO A 38 -13.69 -3.47 -18.61
N ASN A 39 -14.75 -3.63 -19.40
CA ASN A 39 -15.79 -2.59 -19.57
C ASN A 39 -17.22 -3.13 -19.76
N ASP A 40 -17.44 -4.45 -19.60
CA ASP A 40 -18.75 -5.08 -19.77
C ASP A 40 -19.78 -4.53 -18.78
N THR A 41 -19.33 -4.19 -17.56
CA THR A 41 -20.16 -3.50 -16.57
C THR A 41 -19.44 -2.31 -15.95
N GLU A 42 -20.15 -1.19 -15.81
CA GLU A 42 -19.70 -0.01 -15.04
C GLU A 42 -20.60 0.19 -13.83
N ARG A 43 -19.97 0.45 -12.68
CA ARG A 43 -20.67 0.77 -11.42
C ARG A 43 -20.04 1.96 -10.73
N ARG A 44 -20.89 2.77 -10.11
CA ARG A 44 -20.49 3.97 -9.38
C ARG A 44 -20.89 3.83 -7.92
N VAL A 45 -19.90 3.90 -7.04
CA VAL A 45 -20.08 3.84 -5.58
C VAL A 45 -19.18 4.92 -4.98
N GLY A 46 -19.78 6.04 -4.56
CA GLY A 46 -19.02 7.19 -4.10
C GLY A 46 -17.98 7.68 -5.13
N GLN A 47 -16.71 7.68 -4.72
CA GLN A 47 -15.55 8.05 -5.54
C GLN A 47 -15.15 6.94 -6.53
N LEU A 48 -15.57 5.69 -6.27
CA LEU A 48 -15.16 4.53 -7.06
C LEU A 48 -15.94 4.44 -8.38
N ARG A 49 -15.21 4.15 -9.46
CA ARG A 49 -15.72 3.78 -10.78
C ARG A 49 -15.24 2.37 -11.09
N ILE A 50 -16.10 1.39 -10.88
CA ILE A 50 -15.74 -0.03 -10.96
C ILE A 50 -16.14 -0.53 -12.34
N HIS A 51 -15.16 -1.04 -13.07
CA HIS A 51 -15.28 -1.63 -14.39
C HIS A 51 -14.90 -3.10 -14.30
N SER A 52 -15.73 -3.99 -14.83
CA SER A 52 -15.45 -5.43 -14.84
C SER A 52 -15.98 -6.12 -16.09
N ASP A 53 -15.31 -7.19 -16.49
CA ASP A 53 -15.65 -8.12 -17.59
C ASP A 53 -16.53 -9.30 -17.11
N PHE A 54 -16.96 -9.27 -15.84
CA PHE A 54 -17.91 -10.22 -15.25
C PHE A 54 -19.02 -9.50 -14.47
N PRO A 55 -20.19 -10.15 -14.25
CA PRO A 55 -21.28 -9.57 -13.48
C PRO A 55 -20.91 -9.40 -11.99
N LEU A 56 -20.67 -8.18 -11.55
CA LEU A 56 -20.47 -7.87 -10.14
C LEU A 56 -21.81 -7.64 -9.44
N ALA A 57 -22.08 -8.30 -8.30
CA ALA A 57 -23.36 -8.20 -7.62
C ALA A 57 -23.67 -6.79 -7.09
N GLY A 58 -24.94 -6.36 -7.16
CA GLY A 58 -25.46 -5.07 -6.66
C GLY A 58 -24.91 -4.62 -5.30
N HIS A 59 -24.90 -5.54 -4.34
CA HIS A 59 -24.60 -5.28 -2.93
C HIS A 59 -23.34 -6.01 -2.44
N HIS A 60 -22.34 -6.16 -3.32
CA HIS A 60 -21.11 -6.88 -3.01
C HIS A 60 -20.46 -6.30 -1.74
N ARG A 61 -20.17 -7.16 -0.75
CA ARG A 61 -19.67 -6.74 0.57
C ARG A 61 -18.36 -5.97 0.45
N LEU A 62 -17.41 -6.49 -0.34
CA LEU A 62 -16.11 -5.85 -0.57
C LEU A 62 -16.25 -4.44 -1.15
N ILE A 63 -17.18 -4.20 -2.08
CA ILE A 63 -17.34 -2.86 -2.68
C ILE A 63 -17.86 -1.85 -1.65
N ARG A 64 -18.77 -2.27 -0.76
CA ARG A 64 -19.22 -1.40 0.35
C ARG A 64 -18.10 -1.13 1.36
N GLU A 65 -17.25 -2.12 1.60
CA GLU A 65 -16.07 -1.99 2.45
C GLU A 65 -15.09 -0.96 1.86
N LEU A 66 -14.76 -1.07 0.57
CA LEU A 66 -13.89 -0.11 -0.13
C LEU A 66 -14.48 1.32 -0.13
N ASP A 67 -15.79 1.48 -0.29
CA ASP A 67 -16.44 2.81 -0.18
C ASP A 67 -16.38 3.37 1.25
N THR A 68 -16.53 2.49 2.26
CA THR A 68 -16.43 2.89 3.67
C THR A 68 -15.00 3.30 4.04
N MET A 69 -13.98 2.67 3.44
CA MET A 69 -12.57 3.03 3.68
C MET A 69 -12.27 4.50 3.42
N ARG A 70 -12.96 5.16 2.46
CA ARG A 70 -12.83 6.60 2.22
C ARG A 70 -13.03 7.40 3.51
N ILE A 71 -14.09 7.08 4.24
CA ILE A 71 -14.45 7.77 5.49
C ILE A 71 -13.50 7.36 6.61
N THR A 72 -13.14 6.07 6.70
CA THR A 72 -12.18 5.59 7.71
C THR A 72 -10.82 6.28 7.55
N ILE A 73 -10.25 6.32 6.35
CA ILE A 73 -8.95 6.96 6.07
C ILE A 73 -9.03 8.46 6.38
N SER A 74 -10.09 9.13 5.93
CA SER A 74 -10.32 10.56 6.21
C SER A 74 -10.35 10.84 7.72
N GLN A 75 -11.06 10.01 8.50
CA GLN A 75 -11.18 10.19 9.95
C GLN A 75 -9.92 9.80 10.73
N GLU A 76 -9.22 8.74 10.32
CA GLU A 76 -8.00 8.27 10.98
C GLU A 76 -6.81 9.20 10.74
N LEU A 77 -6.77 9.89 9.60
CA LEU A 77 -5.64 10.74 9.20
C LEU A 77 -5.92 12.25 9.24
N ASP A 78 -7.11 12.66 9.70
CA ASP A 78 -7.60 14.05 9.67
C ASP A 78 -7.46 14.69 8.28
N LEU A 79 -7.80 13.92 7.24
CA LEU A 79 -7.75 14.36 5.85
C LEU A 79 -9.15 14.70 5.35
N PRO A 80 -9.31 15.69 4.45
CA PRO A 80 -10.58 15.89 3.78
C PRO A 80 -10.87 14.73 2.83
N VAL A 81 -12.13 14.65 2.39
CA VAL A 81 -12.52 13.77 1.30
C VAL A 81 -12.34 14.48 -0.06
N SER A 82 -11.98 13.72 -1.09
CA SER A 82 -11.93 14.17 -2.49
C SER A 82 -13.07 13.55 -3.31
N ASP A 83 -13.54 14.24 -4.34
CA ASP A 83 -14.53 13.71 -5.30
C ASP A 83 -13.87 13.24 -6.62
N GLU A 84 -12.53 13.28 -6.70
CA GLU A 84 -11.76 12.80 -7.84
C GLU A 84 -11.98 11.31 -8.10
N PRO A 85 -12.50 10.88 -9.25
CA PRO A 85 -12.83 9.47 -9.46
C PRO A 85 -11.61 8.54 -9.35
N ILE A 86 -11.78 7.43 -8.62
CA ILE A 86 -10.81 6.32 -8.58
C ILE A 86 -11.38 5.17 -9.41
N HIS A 87 -10.68 4.79 -10.47
CA HIS A 87 -11.11 3.75 -11.40
C HIS A 87 -10.61 2.38 -10.93
N LEU A 88 -11.49 1.41 -10.75
CA LEU A 88 -11.14 0.02 -10.44
C LEU A 88 -11.44 -0.83 -11.66
N TYR A 89 -10.42 -1.37 -12.31
CA TYR A 89 -10.53 -2.29 -13.44
C TYR A 89 -10.30 -3.72 -12.95
N LEU A 90 -11.38 -4.49 -12.89
CA LEU A 90 -11.40 -5.84 -12.34
C LEU A 90 -11.51 -6.87 -13.47
N PHE A 91 -10.49 -7.70 -13.62
CA PHE A 91 -10.43 -8.74 -14.64
C PHE A 91 -10.94 -10.08 -14.06
N GLU A 92 -11.86 -10.76 -14.72
CA GLU A 92 -12.37 -12.08 -14.31
C GLU A 92 -11.24 -13.10 -14.28
N ASN A 93 -10.36 -13.03 -15.28
CA ASN A 93 -9.32 -14.00 -15.52
C ASN A 93 -7.92 -13.42 -15.19
N PRO A 94 -7.19 -14.02 -14.23
CA PRO A 94 -5.83 -13.61 -13.91
C PRO A 94 -4.84 -13.62 -15.09
N ALA A 95 -5.07 -14.44 -16.12
CA ALA A 95 -4.22 -14.47 -17.30
C ALA A 95 -4.36 -13.20 -18.16
N ASP A 96 -5.58 -12.67 -18.27
CA ASP A 96 -5.86 -11.47 -19.07
C ASP A 96 -5.29 -10.23 -18.38
N TYR A 97 -5.43 -10.14 -17.06
CA TYR A 97 -4.74 -9.15 -16.24
C TYR A 97 -3.20 -9.22 -16.41
N ARG A 98 -2.59 -10.41 -16.33
CA ARG A 98 -1.14 -10.55 -16.52
C ARG A 98 -0.70 -10.09 -17.92
N ALA A 99 -1.45 -10.46 -18.95
CA ALA A 99 -1.17 -10.04 -20.32
C ALA A 99 -1.28 -8.51 -20.48
N PHE A 100 -2.31 -7.91 -19.86
CA PHE A 100 -2.51 -6.47 -19.80
C PHE A 100 -1.33 -5.76 -19.13
N VAL A 101 -0.96 -6.18 -17.92
CA VAL A 101 0.17 -5.59 -17.17
C VAL A 101 1.47 -5.75 -17.94
N GLN A 102 1.75 -6.93 -18.50
CA GLN A 102 2.98 -7.15 -19.24
C GLN A 102 3.07 -6.31 -20.53
N ARG A 103 1.92 -5.99 -21.14
CA ARG A 103 1.85 -5.18 -22.36
C ARG A 103 2.01 -3.69 -22.07
N HIS A 104 1.27 -3.17 -21.10
CA HIS A 104 1.17 -1.73 -20.82
C HIS A 104 2.15 -1.26 -19.75
N PHE A 105 2.54 -2.17 -18.86
CA PHE A 105 3.42 -1.95 -17.71
C PHE A 105 4.59 -2.95 -17.71
N PRO A 106 5.38 -3.08 -18.82
CA PRO A 106 6.39 -4.13 -18.98
C PRO A 106 7.56 -4.05 -17.98
N ARG A 107 7.75 -2.91 -17.33
CA ARG A 107 8.75 -2.73 -16.27
C ARG A 107 8.30 -3.29 -14.91
N PHE A 108 7.06 -3.79 -14.82
CA PHE A 108 6.39 -4.18 -13.59
C PHE A 108 5.97 -5.66 -13.62
N PRO A 109 6.93 -6.61 -13.72
CA PRO A 109 6.57 -8.01 -13.83
C PRO A 109 6.03 -8.57 -12.50
N GLY A 110 4.91 -9.29 -12.57
CA GLY A 110 4.53 -10.28 -11.56
C GLY A 110 3.67 -9.81 -10.37
N ARG A 111 3.06 -8.63 -10.42
CA ARG A 111 2.20 -8.15 -9.33
C ARG A 111 0.80 -8.72 -9.37
N ARG A 112 0.20 -8.93 -8.19
CA ARG A 112 -1.18 -9.39 -8.04
C ARG A 112 -2.19 -8.30 -8.35
N ALA A 113 -1.92 -7.06 -7.97
CA ALA A 113 -2.66 -5.87 -8.34
C ALA A 113 -1.70 -4.68 -8.49
N CYS A 114 -2.19 -3.55 -9.02
CA CYS A 114 -1.42 -2.31 -9.03
C CYS A 114 -2.30 -1.05 -9.07
N PHE A 115 -1.90 -0.05 -8.29
CA PHE A 115 -2.33 1.33 -8.40
C PHE A 115 -1.42 2.11 -9.35
N ILE A 116 -2.04 2.83 -10.28
CA ILE A 116 -1.38 3.68 -11.27
C ILE A 116 -2.00 5.07 -11.21
N GLU A 117 -1.14 6.05 -10.98
CA GLU A 117 -1.48 7.46 -11.12
C GLU A 117 -0.90 8.00 -12.43
N THR A 118 -1.74 8.76 -13.14
CA THR A 118 -1.37 9.59 -14.29
C THR A 118 -1.81 11.02 -14.02
N ASP A 119 -1.38 11.97 -14.85
CA ASP A 119 -1.77 13.38 -14.74
C ASP A 119 -3.30 13.62 -14.72
N THR A 120 -4.11 12.62 -15.11
CA THR A 120 -5.57 12.74 -15.23
C THR A 120 -6.37 11.62 -14.58
N THR A 121 -5.73 10.60 -14.00
CA THR A 121 -6.45 9.38 -13.59
C THR A 121 -5.74 8.66 -12.45
N LEU A 122 -6.55 8.31 -11.44
CA LEU A 122 -6.25 7.36 -10.38
C LEU A 122 -6.88 6.02 -10.76
N ALA A 123 -6.08 4.98 -10.98
CA ALA A 123 -6.57 3.68 -11.42
C ALA A 123 -5.96 2.51 -10.64
N VAL A 124 -6.80 1.55 -10.29
CA VAL A 124 -6.44 0.25 -9.69
C VAL A 124 -6.76 -0.83 -10.71
N PHE A 125 -5.81 -1.73 -10.94
CA PHE A 125 -5.97 -2.91 -11.80
C PHE A 125 -5.78 -4.17 -10.97
N ALA A 126 -6.75 -5.08 -10.99
CA ALA A 126 -6.66 -6.32 -10.24
C ALA A 126 -7.42 -7.48 -10.91
N PRO A 127 -6.90 -8.72 -10.87
CA PRO A 127 -7.64 -9.90 -11.23
C PRO A 127 -8.53 -10.38 -10.08
N TRP A 128 -9.73 -10.87 -10.40
CA TRP A 128 -10.67 -11.42 -9.43
C TRP A 128 -10.22 -12.79 -8.92
N GLN A 129 -9.37 -12.78 -7.89
CA GLN A 129 -8.72 -13.96 -7.31
C GLN A 129 -9.01 -14.14 -5.81
N GLU A 130 -8.41 -15.16 -5.18
CA GLU A 130 -8.61 -15.50 -3.77
C GLU A 130 -8.30 -14.33 -2.81
N ARG A 131 -7.22 -13.59 -3.07
CA ARG A 131 -6.76 -12.46 -2.22
C ARG A 131 -7.25 -11.09 -2.69
N ILE A 132 -8.23 -11.02 -3.60
CA ILE A 132 -8.75 -9.77 -4.15
C ILE A 132 -9.16 -8.75 -3.09
N ALA A 133 -9.67 -9.21 -1.94
CA ALA A 133 -10.09 -8.30 -0.88
C ALA A 133 -8.91 -7.55 -0.25
N GLU A 134 -7.79 -8.24 -0.03
CA GLU A 134 -6.55 -7.62 0.49
C GLU A 134 -5.96 -6.69 -0.57
N ASP A 135 -5.76 -7.21 -1.79
CA ASP A 135 -5.23 -6.45 -2.92
C ASP A 135 -6.03 -5.15 -3.13
N LEU A 136 -7.36 -5.21 -3.19
CA LEU A 136 -8.16 -4.01 -3.41
C LEU A 136 -8.13 -3.04 -2.23
N ARG A 137 -8.04 -3.50 -0.98
CA ARG A 137 -7.93 -2.57 0.16
C ARG A 137 -6.60 -1.83 0.11
N HIS A 138 -5.51 -2.54 -0.17
CA HIS A 138 -4.19 -1.94 -0.34
C HIS A 138 -4.22 -0.89 -1.46
N GLU A 139 -4.57 -1.29 -2.67
CA GLU A 139 -4.48 -0.43 -3.85
C GLU A 139 -5.47 0.74 -3.83
N THR A 140 -6.66 0.53 -3.26
CA THR A 140 -7.64 1.62 -3.13
C THR A 140 -7.19 2.63 -2.06
N THR A 141 -6.39 2.22 -1.07
CA THR A 141 -5.81 3.15 -0.09
C THR A 141 -4.91 4.16 -0.79
N HIS A 142 -4.03 3.73 -1.70
CA HIS A 142 -3.26 4.66 -2.53
C HIS A 142 -4.19 5.63 -3.29
N GLY A 143 -5.24 5.12 -3.94
CA GLY A 143 -6.20 5.97 -4.64
C GLY A 143 -6.82 7.05 -3.74
N TYR A 144 -7.18 6.72 -2.50
CA TYR A 144 -7.72 7.69 -1.55
C TYR A 144 -6.66 8.69 -1.06
N LEU A 145 -5.43 8.23 -0.79
CA LEU A 145 -4.34 9.09 -0.36
C LEU A 145 -3.94 10.08 -1.46
N HIS A 146 -3.66 9.59 -2.67
CA HIS A 146 -3.21 10.41 -3.81
C HIS A 146 -4.25 11.43 -4.25
N ALA A 147 -5.55 11.13 -4.12
CA ALA A 147 -6.63 12.08 -4.39
C ALA A 147 -6.60 13.34 -3.50
N VAL A 148 -5.84 13.34 -2.39
CA VAL A 148 -5.70 14.50 -1.49
C VAL A 148 -4.26 14.85 -1.14
N LEU A 149 -3.31 13.95 -1.36
CA LEU A 149 -1.89 14.02 -1.04
C LEU A 149 -1.03 13.52 -2.22
N PRO A 150 -1.04 14.19 -3.39
CA PRO A 150 -0.29 13.75 -4.58
C PRO A 150 1.24 13.70 -4.36
N GLY A 151 1.75 14.37 -3.31
CA GLY A 151 3.16 14.39 -2.94
C GLY A 151 3.52 13.50 -1.75
N ILE A 152 2.72 12.50 -1.40
CA ILE A 152 3.01 11.63 -0.26
C ILE A 152 4.35 10.86 -0.46
N PRO A 153 5.27 10.87 0.53
CA PRO A 153 6.51 10.11 0.43
C PRO A 153 6.24 8.61 0.31
N LEU A 154 7.09 7.93 -0.46
CA LEU A 154 6.91 6.51 -0.79
C LEU A 154 6.67 5.64 0.44
N TRP A 155 7.54 5.74 1.45
CA TRP A 155 7.40 4.90 2.63
C TRP A 155 6.11 5.12 3.39
N LEU A 156 5.60 6.36 3.45
CA LEU A 156 4.39 6.65 4.22
C LEU A 156 3.14 6.21 3.46
N ASP A 157 3.16 6.34 2.14
CA ASP A 157 2.14 5.83 1.25
C ASP A 157 1.98 4.31 1.39
N GLU A 158 3.08 3.57 1.22
CA GLU A 158 3.10 2.12 1.40
C GLU A 158 2.77 1.73 2.85
N GLY A 159 3.35 2.39 3.86
CA GLY A 159 3.07 2.09 5.26
C GLY A 159 1.60 2.29 5.66
N LEU A 160 0.93 3.30 5.09
CA LEU A 160 -0.51 3.49 5.29
C LEU A 160 -1.34 2.49 4.49
N ALA A 161 -0.94 2.13 3.27
CA ALA A 161 -1.60 1.08 2.49
C ALA A 161 -1.55 -0.27 3.22
N GLU A 162 -0.38 -0.66 3.73
CA GLU A 162 -0.15 -1.84 4.58
C GLU A 162 -0.96 -1.78 5.91
N PHE A 163 -1.20 -0.58 6.43
CA PHE A 163 -2.02 -0.38 7.62
C PHE A 163 -3.52 -0.55 7.32
N PHE A 164 -4.02 -0.05 6.21
CA PHE A 164 -5.45 -0.10 5.86
C PHE A 164 -5.86 -1.36 5.08
N GLU A 165 -4.91 -2.18 4.61
CA GLU A 165 -5.21 -3.44 3.91
C GLU A 165 -5.74 -4.56 4.82
N VAL A 166 -5.48 -4.49 6.13
CA VAL A 166 -5.96 -5.51 7.05
C VAL A 166 -7.44 -5.29 7.38
N PRO A 167 -8.27 -6.34 7.40
CA PRO A 167 -9.69 -6.20 7.66
C PRO A 167 -9.93 -5.78 9.11
N GLN A 168 -10.95 -4.97 9.35
CA GLN A 168 -11.49 -4.78 10.70
C GLN A 168 -11.97 -6.15 11.25
N PRO A 169 -11.63 -6.53 12.50
CA PRO A 169 -11.21 -5.68 13.62
C PRO A 169 -9.69 -5.64 13.90
N ALA A 170 -8.84 -5.95 12.91
CA ALA A 170 -7.39 -5.98 13.13
C ALA A 170 -6.81 -4.61 13.52
N ASP A 171 -7.55 -3.51 13.31
CA ASP A 171 -7.17 -2.16 13.70
C ASP A 171 -5.77 -1.72 13.21
N GLY A 172 -5.43 -2.17 11.99
CA GLY A 172 -4.14 -1.93 11.37
C GLY A 172 -3.05 -2.91 11.75
N PHE A 173 -3.31 -3.86 12.66
CA PHE A 173 -2.33 -4.89 13.02
C PHE A 173 -2.15 -5.91 11.89
N HIS A 174 -0.93 -5.98 11.35
CA HIS A 174 -0.55 -6.90 10.29
C HIS A 174 0.40 -7.98 10.83
N GLN A 175 -0.15 -9.17 11.15
CA GLN A 175 0.60 -10.29 11.75
C GLN A 175 1.85 -10.67 10.94
N GLY A 176 1.75 -10.75 9.61
CA GLY A 176 2.89 -11.12 8.75
C GLY A 176 4.10 -10.19 8.91
N HIS A 177 3.89 -8.87 8.83
CA HIS A 177 4.92 -7.86 9.09
C HIS A 177 5.44 -7.89 10.52
N ALA A 178 4.57 -8.09 11.51
CA ALA A 178 4.99 -8.21 12.91
C ALA A 178 5.96 -9.40 13.11
N ASP A 179 5.57 -10.58 12.63
CA ASP A 179 6.37 -11.80 12.71
C ASP A 179 7.69 -11.66 11.94
N HIS A 180 7.64 -11.09 10.74
CA HIS A 180 8.81 -10.81 9.91
C HIS A 180 9.82 -9.92 10.64
N LEU A 181 9.39 -8.75 11.11
CA LEU A 181 10.27 -7.81 11.82
C LEU A 181 10.78 -8.37 13.14
N ALA A 182 9.95 -9.12 13.88
CA ALA A 182 10.37 -9.79 15.11
C ALA A 182 11.51 -10.79 14.83
N GLY A 183 11.40 -11.58 13.75
CA GLY A 183 12.47 -12.47 13.29
C GLY A 183 13.76 -11.71 12.96
N ARG A 184 13.66 -10.64 12.15
CA ARG A 184 14.82 -9.81 11.75
C ARG A 184 15.49 -9.12 12.94
N LEU A 185 14.71 -8.72 13.95
CA LEU A 185 15.20 -8.15 15.20
C LEU A 185 15.97 -9.18 16.04
N LEU A 186 15.46 -10.41 16.15
CA LEU A 186 16.13 -11.52 16.86
C LEU A 186 17.45 -11.92 16.20
N GLU A 187 17.50 -11.90 14.87
CA GLU A 187 18.72 -12.14 14.08
C GLU A 187 19.73 -10.99 14.17
N GLY A 188 19.31 -9.81 14.63
CA GLY A 188 20.13 -8.60 14.63
C GLY A 188 20.41 -8.04 13.24
N THR A 189 19.58 -8.40 12.25
CA THR A 189 19.71 -7.98 10.83
C THR A 189 18.90 -6.73 10.50
N TRP A 190 18.07 -6.26 11.43
CA TRP A 190 17.23 -5.07 11.27
C TRP A 190 17.11 -4.25 12.57
N GLN A 191 16.88 -2.95 12.42
CA GLN A 191 16.45 -2.04 13.48
C GLN A 191 15.60 -0.90 12.87
N PRO A 192 14.58 -0.37 13.59
CA PRO A 192 13.76 0.72 13.09
C PRO A 192 14.58 2.00 12.86
N ARG A 193 14.46 2.60 11.67
CA ARG A 193 15.10 3.86 11.29
C ARG A 193 14.33 4.55 10.17
N ILE A 194 13.41 5.44 10.55
CA ILE A 194 12.58 6.22 9.63
C ILE A 194 13.39 7.03 8.62
N GLU A 195 14.58 7.55 8.95
CA GLU A 195 15.38 8.31 7.99
C GLU A 195 15.80 7.48 6.77
N ARG A 196 16.00 6.16 6.94
CA ARG A 196 16.30 5.27 5.81
C ARG A 196 15.10 5.14 4.88
N LEU A 197 13.89 5.12 5.44
CA LEU A 197 12.66 5.05 4.68
C LEU A 197 12.38 6.36 3.94
N GLU A 198 12.69 7.51 4.55
CA GLU A 198 12.56 8.83 3.93
C GLU A 198 13.52 9.06 2.76
N GLU A 199 14.63 8.31 2.68
CA GLU A 199 15.57 8.33 1.55
C GLU A 199 15.09 7.48 0.34
N LEU A 200 14.02 6.70 0.48
CA LEU A 200 13.51 5.85 -0.60
C LEU A 200 12.59 6.65 -1.54
N GLU A 201 13.02 6.77 -2.80
CA GLU A 201 12.25 7.44 -3.86
C GLU A 201 11.73 6.46 -4.92
N ASP A 202 12.29 5.25 -4.99
CA ASP A 202 11.97 4.25 -6.01
C ASP A 202 11.31 3.02 -5.36
N ALA A 203 10.09 2.72 -5.80
CA ALA A 203 9.32 1.58 -5.33
C ALA A 203 10.05 0.25 -5.63
N ALA A 204 10.79 0.16 -6.75
CA ALA A 204 11.57 -1.02 -7.10
C ALA A 204 12.76 -1.27 -6.18
N ALA A 205 13.16 -0.27 -5.37
CA ALA A 205 14.19 -0.40 -4.35
C ALA A 205 13.62 -0.86 -2.99
N MET A 206 12.29 -0.89 -2.84
CA MET A 206 11.65 -1.39 -1.64
C MET A 206 11.74 -2.92 -1.57
N SER A 207 11.92 -3.43 -0.36
CA SER A 207 11.98 -4.86 -0.06
C SER A 207 10.94 -5.15 1.02
N GLN A 208 10.68 -6.42 1.30
CA GLN A 208 9.76 -6.80 2.38
C GLN A 208 10.09 -6.13 3.72
N ASP A 209 11.40 -5.96 4.03
CA ASP A 209 11.84 -5.24 5.23
C ASP A 209 11.35 -3.78 5.23
N HIS A 210 11.38 -3.11 4.08
CA HIS A 210 10.96 -1.72 3.96
C HIS A 210 9.43 -1.57 4.10
N TYR A 211 8.64 -2.45 3.48
CA TYR A 211 7.18 -2.46 3.63
C TYR A 211 6.77 -2.73 5.08
N ALA A 212 7.34 -3.76 5.68
CA ALA A 212 7.05 -4.12 7.08
C ALA A 212 7.47 -3.00 8.04
N GLU A 213 8.64 -2.38 7.83
CA GLU A 213 9.08 -1.26 8.66
C GLU A 213 8.18 -0.03 8.50
N ALA A 214 7.78 0.31 7.27
CA ALA A 214 6.86 1.40 6.99
C ALA A 214 5.51 1.20 7.69
N TRP A 215 4.94 0.00 7.60
CA TRP A 215 3.76 -0.40 8.36
C TRP A 215 3.95 -0.21 9.87
N CYS A 216 5.09 -0.66 10.41
CA CYS A 216 5.38 -0.59 11.84
C CYS A 216 5.40 0.86 12.35
N TRP A 217 6.02 1.78 11.59
CA TRP A 217 5.99 3.22 11.89
C TRP A 217 4.57 3.78 11.82
N ALA A 218 3.80 3.49 10.77
CA ALA A 218 2.42 3.96 10.63
C ALA A 218 1.54 3.48 11.79
N HIS A 219 1.61 2.18 12.12
CA HIS A 219 0.87 1.61 13.24
C HIS A 219 1.29 2.24 14.58
N TRP A 220 2.59 2.42 14.83
CA TRP A 220 3.08 3.04 16.06
C TRP A 220 2.56 4.47 16.22
N LEU A 221 2.60 5.27 15.14
CA LEU A 221 2.10 6.65 15.14
C LEU A 221 0.59 6.70 15.42
N LEU A 222 -0.19 5.83 14.79
CA LEU A 222 -1.64 5.85 14.84
C LEU A 222 -2.26 5.20 16.08
N ARG A 223 -1.55 4.28 16.74
CA ARG A 223 -2.14 3.41 17.78
C ARG A 223 -1.52 3.53 19.17
N THR A 224 -0.49 4.36 19.37
CA THR A 224 0.17 4.46 20.69
C THR A 224 -0.23 5.70 21.50
N THR A 225 -0.03 6.91 20.99
CA THR A 225 -0.36 8.14 21.73
C THR A 225 -1.05 9.18 20.84
N PRO A 226 -1.96 10.01 21.39
CA PRO A 226 -2.58 11.09 20.65
C PRO A 226 -1.57 12.10 20.08
N GLN A 227 -0.46 12.35 20.78
CA GLN A 227 0.58 13.28 20.34
C GLN A 227 1.31 12.79 19.08
N ARG A 228 1.59 11.48 19.00
CA ARG A 228 2.22 10.87 17.82
C ARG A 228 1.29 10.90 16.62
N ARG A 229 0.01 10.60 16.84
CA ARG A 229 -1.03 10.74 15.83
C ARG A 229 -1.13 12.19 15.33
N GLN A 230 -1.15 13.17 16.22
CA GLN A 230 -1.17 14.60 15.87
C GLN A 230 0.06 15.03 15.04
N VAL A 231 1.25 14.46 15.30
CA VAL A 231 2.44 14.74 14.49
C VAL A 231 2.29 14.19 13.07
N LEU A 232 1.71 13.00 12.90
CA LEU A 232 1.40 12.45 11.58
C LEU A 232 0.33 13.30 10.86
N GLU A 233 -0.79 13.60 11.52
CA GLU A 233 -1.88 14.44 10.98
C GLU A 233 -1.34 15.82 10.55
N GLY A 234 -0.53 16.46 11.40
CA GLY A 234 0.12 17.74 11.08
C GLY A 234 1.09 17.65 9.91
N TYR A 235 1.86 16.57 9.81
CA TYR A 235 2.75 16.31 8.67
C TYR A 235 1.97 16.15 7.36
N LEU A 236 0.90 15.35 7.36
CA LEU A 236 0.02 15.16 6.20
C LEU A 236 -0.63 16.49 5.80
N HIS A 237 -1.08 17.29 6.76
CA HIS A 237 -1.65 18.61 6.49
C HIS A 237 -0.67 19.57 5.80
N ASP A 238 0.61 19.51 6.16
CA ASP A 238 1.66 20.32 5.54
C ASP A 238 2.03 19.78 4.15
N LEU A 239 2.11 18.46 3.96
CA LEU A 239 2.33 17.81 2.66
C LEU A 239 1.30 18.25 1.61
N ARG A 240 0.04 18.44 2.01
CA ARG A 240 -1.02 18.94 1.11
C ARG A 240 -0.76 20.35 0.57
N ARG A 241 0.00 21.15 1.30
CA ARG A 241 0.32 22.54 0.94
C ARG A 241 1.67 22.64 0.23
N ASP A 242 2.63 21.86 0.70
CA ASP A 242 4.00 21.83 0.20
C ASP A 242 4.56 20.40 0.27
N PRO A 243 4.78 19.73 -0.87
CA PRO A 243 5.34 18.38 -0.90
C PRO A 243 6.79 18.30 -0.39
N VAL A 244 7.49 19.43 -0.24
CA VAL A 244 8.88 19.51 0.28
C VAL A 244 8.90 19.93 1.76
N THR A 245 7.82 19.68 2.50
CA THR A 245 7.72 19.96 3.94
C THR A 245 8.79 19.22 4.75
N VAL A 246 9.07 19.74 5.95
CA VAL A 246 10.01 19.15 6.92
C VAL A 246 9.67 17.67 7.16
N PRO A 247 10.64 16.74 7.00
CA PRO A 247 10.42 15.31 7.11
C PRO A 247 9.91 14.89 8.48
N LEU A 248 9.22 13.75 8.53
CA LEU A 248 8.60 13.25 9.76
C LEU A 248 9.66 12.88 10.80
N SER A 249 10.83 12.39 10.38
CA SER A 249 11.98 12.14 11.27
C SER A 249 12.41 13.37 12.08
N ALA A 250 12.40 14.55 11.46
CA ALA A 250 12.74 15.80 12.14
C ALA A 250 11.65 16.22 13.13
N ARG A 251 10.37 16.06 12.78
CA ARG A 251 9.23 16.33 13.68
C ARG A 251 9.22 15.39 14.88
N LEU A 252 9.50 14.11 14.65
CA LEU A 252 9.65 13.12 15.72
C LEU A 252 10.82 13.42 16.63
N ARG A 253 11.90 14.00 16.09
CA ARG A 253 13.03 14.44 16.92
C ARG A 253 12.66 15.54 17.90
N GLU A 254 11.79 16.45 17.48
CA GLU A 254 11.27 17.51 18.34
C GLU A 254 10.30 16.97 19.40
N LEU A 255 9.46 15.99 19.04
CA LEU A 255 8.47 15.39 19.94
C LEU A 255 9.10 14.41 20.95
N GLU A 256 9.87 13.44 20.49
CA GLU A 256 10.34 12.28 21.25
C GLU A 256 11.82 12.38 21.66
N GLY A 257 12.58 13.30 21.06
CA GLY A 257 14.01 13.47 21.29
C GLY A 257 14.90 12.77 20.25
N PRO A 258 16.16 12.43 20.56
CA PRO A 258 17.09 11.92 19.55
C PRO A 258 16.62 10.59 18.93
N PRO A 259 17.04 10.25 17.69
CA PRO A 259 16.57 9.05 16.97
C PRO A 259 16.69 7.73 17.75
N SER A 260 17.66 7.62 18.67
CA SER A 260 17.78 6.45 19.53
C SER A 260 16.54 6.20 20.41
N VAL A 261 15.83 7.25 20.82
CA VAL A 261 14.60 7.14 21.62
C VAL A 261 13.46 6.62 20.77
N THR A 262 13.28 7.15 19.56
CA THR A 262 12.22 6.70 18.64
C THR A 262 12.47 5.27 18.16
N THR A 263 13.72 4.91 17.84
CA THR A 263 14.10 3.53 17.51
C THR A 263 13.78 2.57 18.65
N GLN A 264 14.11 2.93 19.89
CA GLN A 264 13.78 2.14 21.08
C GLN A 264 12.25 2.00 21.24
N ALA A 265 11.49 3.07 21.05
CA ALA A 265 10.04 3.08 21.23
C ALA A 265 9.30 2.23 20.19
N VAL A 266 9.69 2.30 18.91
CA VAL A 266 9.11 1.46 17.84
C VAL A 266 9.46 0.00 18.05
N ARG A 267 10.69 -0.28 18.48
CA ARG A 267 11.10 -1.64 18.84
C ARG A 267 10.24 -2.20 19.99
N GLN A 268 10.03 -1.43 21.05
CA GLN A 268 9.19 -1.85 22.18
C GLN A 268 7.73 -2.06 21.76
N HIS A 269 7.24 -1.26 20.82
CA HIS A 269 5.90 -1.43 20.24
C HIS A 269 5.78 -2.76 19.48
N LEU A 270 6.75 -3.08 18.63
CA LEU A 270 6.82 -4.37 17.93
C LEU A 270 6.89 -5.55 18.91
N GLU A 271 7.69 -5.43 19.98
CA GLU A 271 7.83 -6.46 21.02
C GLU A 271 6.58 -6.60 21.91
N SER A 272 5.56 -5.74 21.77
CA SER A 272 4.33 -5.74 22.59
C SER A 272 3.16 -6.51 21.99
N PHE A 273 3.29 -6.97 20.74
CA PHE A 273 2.28 -7.77 20.05
C PHE A 273 2.20 -9.22 20.56
#